data_AF-A0A7R9PT80-F1
#
_entry.id   AF-A0A7R9PT80-F1
#
_cell.length_a   1.000
_cell.length_b   1.000
_cell.length_c   1.000
_cell.angle_alpha   90.00
_cell.angle_beta   90.00
_cell.angle_gamma   90.00
#
_symmetry.space_group_name_H-M   'P 1'
#
loop_
_entity.id
_entity.type
_entity.pdbx_description
1 polymer ?
#
loop_
_entity_poly.entity_id
_entity_poly.type
_entity_poly.pdbx_seq_one_letter_code
_entity_poly.pdbx_strand_id
1 'polypeptide(L)' 'MSDSHVNNRHSKALRDGKLVEERWAQVQVGDVIRMENDQFVAADVLLLSTSEPNGLCFIETAELD' A
#
# COMPACT_ATOMS: atom_id res chain seq x y z
N MET A 1 9.55 -11.72 -9.14
CA MET A 1 8.53 -12.45 -8.35
C MET A 1 7.35 -12.85 -9.24
N SER A 2 6.54 -13.85 -8.89
CA SER A 2 5.35 -14.22 -9.68
C SER A 2 4.14 -13.35 -9.28
N ASP A 3 3.31 -12.96 -10.24
CA ASP A 3 2.09 -12.14 -10.05
C ASP A 3 1.19 -12.67 -8.92
N SER A 4 1.11 -13.98 -8.76
CA SER A 4 0.32 -14.61 -7.71
C SER A 4 0.81 -14.21 -6.31
N HIS A 5 2.11 -14.03 -6.10
CA HIS A 5 2.64 -13.60 -4.81
C HIS A 5 2.24 -12.15 -4.51
N VAL A 6 2.32 -11.25 -5.49
CA VAL A 6 1.93 -9.84 -5.30
C VAL A 6 0.44 -9.72 -5.02
N ASN A 7 -0.39 -10.44 -5.78
CA ASN A 7 -1.85 -10.43 -5.66
C ASN A 7 -2.39 -11.04 -4.35
N ASN A 8 -1.58 -11.84 -3.67
CA ASN A 8 -1.93 -12.44 -2.37
C ASN A 8 -1.32 -11.70 -1.18
N ARG A 9 -0.47 -10.69 -1.39
CA ARG A 9 0.02 -9.84 -0.29
C ARG A 9 -1.13 -9.07 0.34
N HIS A 10 -1.07 -8.94 1.66
CA HIS A 10 -2.03 -8.17 2.43
C HIS A 10 -1.52 -6.74 2.65
N SER A 11 -2.46 -5.80 2.63
CA SER A 11 -2.31 -4.41 3.05
C SER A 11 -3.47 -4.04 3.98
N LYS A 12 -3.46 -2.85 4.58
CA LYS A 12 -4.58 -2.35 5.38
C LYS A 12 -5.39 -1.35 4.56
N ALA A 13 -6.63 -1.68 4.24
CA ALA A 13 -7.56 -0.77 3.57
C ALA A 13 -8.53 -0.15 4.57
N LEU A 14 -8.92 1.10 4.35
CA LEU A 14 -9.98 1.76 5.10
C LEU A 14 -11.34 1.31 4.55
N ARG A 15 -12.12 0.59 5.36
CA ARG A 15 -13.48 0.13 5.07
C ARG A 15 -14.40 0.58 6.18
N ASP A 16 -15.47 1.30 5.83
CA ASP A 16 -16.48 1.78 6.79
C ASP A 16 -15.86 2.48 8.03
N GLY A 17 -14.81 3.27 7.81
CA GLY A 17 -14.10 4.00 8.87
C GLY A 17 -13.13 3.16 9.72
N LYS A 18 -12.90 1.90 9.37
CA LYS A 18 -11.98 0.98 10.07
C LYS A 18 -10.88 0.48 9.14
N LEU A 19 -9.68 0.32 9.67
CA LEU A 19 -8.60 -0.35 8.96
C LEU A 19 -8.81 -1.87 9.05
N VAL A 20 -8.89 -2.51 7.90
CA VAL A 20 -9.04 -3.96 7.78
C VAL A 20 -7.93 -4.52 6.91
N GLU A 21 -7.49 -5.74 7.19
CA GLU A 21 -6.58 -6.44 6.28
C GLU A 21 -7.29 -6.80 5.00
N GLU A 22 -6.66 -6.49 3.88
CA GLU A 22 -7.20 -6.67 2.54
C GLU A 22 -6.10 -7.17 1.61
N ARG A 23 -6.46 -8.04 0.67
CA ARG A 23 -5.51 -8.49 -0.35
C ARG A 23 -5.33 -7.41 -1.40
N TRP A 24 -4.11 -7.24 -1.93
CA TRP A 24 -3.86 -6.30 -3.02
C TRP A 24 -4.77 -6.52 -4.24
N ALA A 25 -5.12 -7.76 -4.56
CA ALA A 25 -6.07 -8.08 -5.63
C ALA A 25 -7.51 -7.58 -5.40
N GLN A 26 -7.85 -7.13 -4.19
CA GLN A 26 -9.17 -6.58 -3.85
C GLN A 26 -9.15 -5.06 -3.69
N VAL A 27 -7.97 -4.43 -3.68
CA VAL A 27 -7.84 -2.96 -3.65
C VAL A 27 -8.32 -2.38 -4.98
N GLN A 28 -9.13 -1.34 -4.93
CA GLN A 28 -9.72 -0.65 -6.08
C GLN A 28 -9.31 0.82 -6.12
N VAL A 29 -9.46 1.46 -7.29
CA VAL A 29 -9.21 2.91 -7.42
C VAL A 29 -10.16 3.69 -6.51
N GLY A 30 -9.59 4.61 -5.74
CA GLY A 30 -10.32 5.42 -4.76
C GLY A 30 -10.25 4.88 -3.32
N ASP A 31 -9.68 3.68 -3.13
CA ASP A 31 -9.44 3.14 -1.80
C ASP A 31 -8.34 3.92 -1.06
N VAL A 32 -8.57 4.17 0.22
CA VAL A 32 -7.52 4.66 1.12
C VAL A 32 -6.87 3.47 1.79
N ILE A 33 -5.57 3.32 1.58
CA ILE A 33 -4.75 2.29 2.20
C ILE A 33 -3.80 2.91 3.23
N ARG A 34 -3.53 2.17 4.31
CA ARG A 34 -2.47 2.49 5.28
C ARG A 34 -1.36 1.47 5.10
N MET A 35 -0.17 1.99 4.87
CA MET A 35 1.05 1.19 4.75
C MET A 35 1.91 1.37 6.00
N GLU A 36 2.66 0.32 6.31
CA GLU A 36 3.71 0.34 7.33
C GLU A 36 5.09 0.26 6.65
N ASN A 37 6.14 0.56 7.40
CA ASN A 37 7.50 0.45 6.88
C ASN A 37 7.75 -0.98 6.37
N ASP A 38 8.60 -1.08 5.33
CA ASP A 38 8.99 -2.33 4.67
C ASP A 38 7.82 -3.09 3.98
N GLN A 39 6.65 -2.45 3.82
CA GLN A 39 5.56 -3.00 3.02
C GLN A 39 5.68 -2.63 1.54
N PHE A 40 5.40 -3.60 0.69
CA PHE A 40 5.39 -3.42 -0.76
C PHE A 40 4.16 -2.66 -1.25
N VAL A 41 4.40 -1.74 -2.19
CA VAL A 41 3.37 -1.04 -2.94
C VAL A 41 3.15 -1.78 -4.26
N ALA A 42 1.92 -2.22 -4.55
CA ALA A 42 1.61 -2.97 -5.77
C ALA A 42 0.83 -2.17 -6.84
N ALA A 43 0.63 -0.87 -6.62
CA ALA A 43 -0.09 0.03 -7.52
C ALA A 43 0.47 1.45 -7.44
N ASP A 44 0.13 2.31 -8.40
CA ASP A 44 0.41 3.74 -8.29
C ASP A 44 -0.41 4.36 -7.14
N VAL A 45 0.26 5.13 -6.27
CA VAL A 45 -0.36 5.68 -5.06
C VAL A 45 -0.17 7.19 -4.96
N LEU A 46 -1.15 7.85 -4.36
CA LEU A 46 -1.05 9.25 -3.94
C LEU A 46 -0.82 9.31 -2.43
N LEU A 47 0.27 9.94 -2.00
CA LEU A 47 0.54 10.14 -0.58
C LEU A 47 -0.42 11.19 0.01
N LEU A 48 -1.27 10.76 0.94
CA LEU A 48 -2.21 11.65 1.65
C LEU A 48 -1.65 12.14 2.99
N SER A 49 -0.92 11.28 3.70
CA SER A 49 -0.34 11.57 5.01
C SER A 49 0.79 10.58 5.30
N THR A 50 1.74 11.00 6.13
CA THR A 50 2.86 10.19 6.62
C THR A 50 3.05 10.42 8.11
N SER A 51 3.68 9.48 8.80
CA SER A 51 4.15 9.66 10.18
C SER A 51 5.45 10.44 10.28
N GLU A 52 6.18 10.60 9.17
CA GLU A 52 7.48 11.26 9.18
C GLU A 52 7.36 12.77 9.37
N PRO A 53 8.29 13.38 10.14
CA PRO A 53 8.37 14.81 10.23
C PRO A 53 8.62 15.41 8.85
N ASN A 54 7.94 16.52 8.54
CA ASN A 54 7.98 17.25 7.26
C ASN A 54 7.12 16.67 6.11
N GLY A 55 6.30 15.65 6.36
CA GLY A 55 5.35 15.18 5.34
C GLY A 55 6.01 14.36 4.21
N LEU A 56 7.20 13.83 4.45
CA LEU A 56 7.95 13.02 3.49
C LEU A 56 7.66 11.52 3.65
N CYS A 57 7.68 10.78 2.55
CA CYS A 57 7.65 9.32 2.55
C CYS A 57 8.74 8.83 1.59
N PHE A 58 9.50 7.83 2.03
CA PHE A 58 10.57 7.25 1.24
C PHE A 58 10.09 5.91 0.69
N ILE A 59 10.20 5.73 -0.61
CA ILE A 59 9.86 4.49 -1.31
C ILE A 59 11.13 4.01 -2.00
N GLU A 60 11.52 2.77 -1.71
CA GLU A 60 12.60 2.11 -2.44
C GLU A 60 12.03 1.49 -3.72
N THR A 61 12.63 1.84 -4.85
CA THR A 61 12.23 1.34 -6.19
C THR A 61 13.16 0.23 -6.68
N ALA A 62 13.60 -0.64 -5.77
CA ALA A 62 14.58 -1.70 -6.06
C ALA A 62 14.02 -2.90 -6.87
N GLU A 63 12.71 -2.95 -7.14
CA GLU A 63 12.07 -4.01 -7.95
C GLU A 63 11.29 -3.45 -9.17
N LEU A 64 11.75 -2.33 -9.74
CA LEU A 64 11.21 -1.73 -10.96
C LEU A 64 12.13 -1.92 -12.18
N ASP A 65 12.88 -3.05 -12.19
CA ASP A 65 13.71 -3.54 -13.30
C ASP A 65 13.21 -4.91 -13.82
#